data_AF-A0A6G9HIY4-F1
#
_entry.id   AF-A0A6G9HIY4-F1
#
_cell.length_a   1.000
_cell.length_b   1.000
_cell.length_c   1.000
_cell.angle_alpha   90.00
_cell.angle_beta   90.00
_cell.angle_gamma   90.00
#
_symmetry.space_group_name_H-M   'P 1'
#
loop_
_entity.id
_entity.type
_entity.pdbx_description
1 polymer ?
#
loop_
_entity_poly.entity_id
_entity_poly.type
_entity_poly.pdbx_seq_one_letter_code
_entity_poly.pdbx_strand_id
1 'polypeptide(L)'
;MKQLFLGISAFALMAAGASVVSAQEGGLSSTVGGQSFADTSKEGADTKNFNSADGKLTFAIVTHTAGNGFFDPVYTGAQVAADAFGINLIKLGSEAAVDDIPREIEILNQIIQDPTIDGLILTTPQQGAYDDIVKTLLDKGIPVATTNSFDPTIYNRSGISHTGQSASAAAIGGEAMAKCIIDSGKTSGSIIFPSQTTAGNVEVNQRVTFAFNAVVAALDAAGVLGNFTVDAGPENIGIPVDDNNIAGSIVTYFESRGDVVGVFGPNGAVTPAIVDAVTQAGRQNDICAFGYDLGPKQQEGLKTGALTGSLGQQPFVQGFWPVAQLYLQIDRGIQAANVDTRAQLVNQGHRRKRRQALRELSGSPLRQSSQSDLLPLWEKVPEGRMRGGAVGRCFDSGQQPTRHSRSSHASFVRPRRPTNVDCGSCCGAAGLRISSSGGRFRLVRSSPISPASTPS
;
A
#
# COMPACT_ATOMS: atom_id res chain seq x y z
N MET A 1 97.85 20.16 -2.73
CA MET A 1 97.61 19.10 -1.71
C MET A 1 96.18 18.63 -1.92
N LYS A 2 95.85 17.37 -2.24
CA LYS A 2 96.08 16.09 -1.53
C LYS A 2 95.41 16.01 -0.15
N GLN A 3 94.17 15.54 -0.13
CA GLN A 3 93.41 14.76 0.89
C GLN A 3 91.90 15.02 0.60
N LEU A 4 91.00 14.11 0.21
CA LEU A 4 90.84 12.64 0.27
C LEU A 4 89.94 12.16 1.44
N PHE A 5 88.86 11.46 1.06
CA PHE A 5 87.92 10.60 1.82
C PHE A 5 86.71 11.18 2.58
N LEU A 6 85.63 10.39 2.45
CA LEU A 6 84.47 10.14 3.35
C LEU A 6 83.58 11.33 3.76
N GLY A 7 82.24 11.30 3.61
CA GLY A 7 81.37 10.29 2.99
C GLY A 7 80.20 9.87 3.89
N ILE A 8 79.09 10.64 3.86
CA ILE A 8 77.81 10.26 4.48
C ILE A 8 76.68 10.54 3.47
N SER A 9 76.01 9.48 3.03
CA SER A 9 74.80 9.59 2.20
C SER A 9 73.58 9.85 3.08
N ALA A 10 73.16 11.12 3.19
CA ALA A 10 71.93 11.47 3.89
C ALA A 10 70.70 11.00 3.10
N PHE A 11 70.15 9.84 3.48
CA PHE A 11 68.85 9.38 2.97
C PHE A 11 67.76 10.33 3.47
N ALA A 12 67.23 11.18 2.57
CA ALA A 12 66.12 12.07 2.87
C ALA A 12 64.84 11.25 3.01
N LEU A 13 64.55 10.77 4.22
CA LEU A 13 63.34 10.03 4.53
C LEU A 13 62.15 11.00 4.49
N MET A 14 61.44 11.05 3.36
CA MET A 14 60.12 11.69 3.29
C MET A 14 59.16 10.90 4.16
N ALA A 15 59.04 11.28 5.42
CA ALA A 15 57.96 10.88 6.29
C ALA A 15 56.66 11.48 5.71
N ALA A 16 55.96 10.70 4.89
CA ALA A 16 54.61 11.04 4.47
C ALA A 16 53.77 11.23 5.73
N GLY A 17 53.27 12.45 5.95
CA GLY A 17 52.44 12.78 7.08
C GLY A 17 51.11 12.04 6.99
N ALA A 18 51.07 10.82 7.53
CA ALA A 18 49.84 10.08 7.68
C ALA A 18 48.95 10.88 8.64
N SER A 19 47.92 11.53 8.09
CA SER A 19 46.88 12.20 8.85
C SER A 19 46.18 11.15 9.72
N VAL A 20 46.64 11.02 10.97
CA VAL A 20 46.04 10.10 11.93
C VAL A 20 44.66 10.63 12.26
N VAL A 21 43.66 10.12 11.55
CA VAL A 21 42.25 10.30 11.91
C VAL A 21 42.04 9.50 13.18
N SER A 22 42.29 10.14 14.33
CA SER A 22 41.89 9.61 15.63
C SER A 22 40.38 9.41 15.61
N ALA A 23 39.96 8.15 15.50
CA ALA A 23 38.59 7.77 15.79
C ALA A 23 38.25 8.22 17.22
N GLN A 24 37.01 8.64 17.44
CA GLN A 24 36.58 9.06 18.77
C GLN A 24 36.48 7.83 19.69
N GLU A 25 37.52 7.56 20.46
CA GLU A 25 37.54 6.54 21.53
C GLU A 25 36.67 7.00 22.71
N GLY A 26 35.36 6.92 22.54
CA GLY A 26 34.38 7.28 23.56
C GLY A 26 32.97 7.40 22.99
N GLY A 27 32.10 6.46 23.35
CA GLY A 27 30.66 6.56 23.05
C GLY A 27 30.00 7.64 23.89
N LEU A 28 29.01 8.33 23.33
CA LEU A 28 28.25 9.36 24.05
C LEU A 28 27.34 8.69 25.08
N SER A 29 27.59 8.91 26.38
CA SER A 29 26.85 8.32 27.49
C SER A 29 25.80 9.24 28.12
N SER A 30 25.94 10.56 27.93
CA SER A 30 25.10 11.58 28.55
C SER A 30 24.81 12.75 27.60
N THR A 31 23.74 13.48 27.90
CA THR A 31 23.44 14.77 27.27
C THR A 31 24.46 15.84 27.66
N VAL A 32 24.43 16.99 26.97
CA VAL A 32 25.21 18.19 27.33
C VAL A 32 24.88 18.69 28.76
N GLY A 33 23.67 18.40 29.26
CA GLY A 33 23.25 18.67 30.64
C GLY A 33 23.69 17.61 31.68
N GLY A 34 24.52 16.63 31.30
CA GLY A 34 25.07 15.63 32.22
C GLY A 34 24.12 14.48 32.62
N GLN A 35 22.87 14.49 32.15
CA GLN A 35 21.93 13.38 32.37
C GLN A 35 22.25 12.20 31.45
N SER A 36 22.12 10.96 31.93
CA SER A 36 22.35 9.78 31.09
C SER A 36 21.27 9.66 30.02
N PHE A 37 21.62 9.13 28.83
CA PHE A 37 20.62 8.94 27.78
C PHE A 37 19.49 8.00 28.23
N ALA A 38 19.82 6.96 29.01
CA ALA A 38 18.87 6.00 29.57
C ALA A 38 17.93 6.59 30.64
N ASP A 39 18.25 7.75 31.21
CA ASP A 39 17.31 8.52 32.03
C ASP A 39 16.41 9.40 31.16
N THR A 40 16.98 10.12 30.19
CA THR A 40 16.21 11.02 29.31
C THR A 40 15.24 10.30 28.37
N SER A 41 15.54 9.04 28.01
CA SER A 41 14.68 8.20 27.18
C SER A 41 13.55 7.50 27.94
N LYS A 42 13.42 7.73 29.25
CA LYS A 42 12.26 7.25 30.01
C LYS A 42 11.03 8.04 29.60
N GLU A 43 9.93 7.32 29.39
CA GLU A 43 8.58 7.83 29.20
C GLU A 43 8.20 8.90 30.25
N GLY A 44 7.46 9.92 29.81
CA GLY A 44 6.96 10.99 30.66
C GLY A 44 5.99 10.48 31.72
N ALA A 45 5.92 11.18 32.86
CA ALA A 45 4.97 10.84 33.90
C ALA A 45 3.51 11.02 33.42
N ASP A 46 3.27 12.04 32.60
CA ASP A 46 1.94 12.45 32.16
C ASP A 46 1.41 11.59 31.00
N THR A 47 2.27 10.85 30.29
CA THR A 47 1.91 9.92 29.22
C THR A 47 0.93 8.82 29.68
N LYS A 48 0.94 8.50 30.98
CA LYS A 48 0.03 7.54 31.64
C LYS A 48 -1.18 8.19 32.31
N ASN A 49 -1.22 9.52 32.30
CA ASN A 49 -2.25 10.34 32.92
C ASN A 49 -3.05 11.11 31.85
N PHE A 50 -2.97 10.72 30.58
CA PHE A 50 -3.57 11.45 29.45
C PHE A 50 -5.10 11.31 29.43
N ASN A 51 -5.66 10.26 28.82
CA ASN A 51 -7.03 9.80 29.12
C ASN A 51 -7.09 8.30 29.49
N SER A 52 -5.93 7.65 29.60
CA SER A 52 -5.76 6.20 29.76
C SER A 52 -6.08 5.70 31.18
N ALA A 53 -7.29 5.17 31.38
CA ALA A 53 -7.76 4.70 32.68
C ALA A 53 -7.00 3.49 33.27
N ASP A 54 -6.28 2.70 32.45
CA ASP A 54 -5.41 1.60 32.87
C ASP A 54 -3.90 1.94 32.79
N GLY A 55 -3.56 3.18 32.43
CA GLY A 55 -2.19 3.63 32.19
C GLY A 55 -1.61 3.24 30.82
N LYS A 56 -2.43 2.81 29.85
CA LYS A 56 -2.05 2.60 28.46
C LYS A 56 -2.86 3.46 27.50
N LEU A 57 -2.17 4.11 26.57
CA LEU A 57 -2.83 4.83 25.47
C LEU A 57 -3.57 3.84 24.56
N THR A 58 -4.80 4.16 24.17
CA THR A 58 -5.55 3.43 23.14
C THR A 58 -5.64 4.25 21.86
N PHE A 59 -5.07 3.76 20.77
CA PHE A 59 -5.15 4.39 19.44
C PHE A 59 -6.00 3.56 18.49
N ALA A 60 -6.66 4.23 17.53
CA ALA A 60 -7.33 3.58 16.41
C ALA A 60 -6.63 3.90 15.10
N ILE A 61 -6.54 2.91 14.20
CA ILE A 61 -6.24 3.11 12.79
C ILE A 61 -7.44 2.68 11.94
N VAL A 62 -7.94 3.61 11.11
CA VAL A 62 -9.13 3.45 10.28
C VAL A 62 -8.80 3.66 8.79
N THR A 63 -9.25 2.77 7.90
CA THR A 63 -8.95 2.84 6.46
C THR A 63 -10.18 2.74 5.56
N HIS A 64 -10.14 3.39 4.39
CA HIS A 64 -11.20 3.37 3.37
C HIS A 64 -11.44 2.01 2.70
N THR A 65 -10.56 1.03 2.92
CA THR A 65 -10.71 -0.37 2.48
C THR A 65 -9.77 -1.26 3.29
N ALA A 66 -10.20 -2.48 3.58
CA ALA A 66 -9.40 -3.56 4.16
C ALA A 66 -9.48 -4.86 3.33
N GLY A 67 -10.55 -5.04 2.52
CA GLY A 67 -10.84 -6.30 1.82
C GLY A 67 -9.91 -6.69 0.66
N ASN A 68 -8.90 -5.87 0.31
CA ASN A 68 -7.95 -6.14 -0.78
C ASN A 68 -6.52 -6.48 -0.32
N GLY A 69 -6.22 -6.45 0.98
CA GLY A 69 -4.91 -6.79 1.52
C GLY A 69 -3.78 -5.78 1.26
N PHE A 70 -4.05 -4.60 0.67
CA PHE A 70 -3.05 -3.52 0.62
C PHE A 70 -2.72 -2.99 2.02
N PHE A 71 -3.74 -2.91 2.89
CA PHE A 71 -3.59 -2.37 4.24
C PHE A 71 -3.05 -3.38 5.26
N ASP A 72 -2.96 -4.68 4.96
CA ASP A 72 -2.36 -5.69 5.85
C ASP A 72 -0.95 -5.30 6.35
N PRO A 73 0.01 -4.89 5.49
CA PRO A 73 1.30 -4.37 5.94
C PRO A 73 1.19 -3.03 6.70
N VAL A 74 0.16 -2.21 6.46
CA VAL A 74 -0.09 -0.98 7.24
C VAL A 74 -0.52 -1.35 8.65
N TYR A 75 -1.52 -2.21 8.81
CA TYR A 75 -1.94 -2.74 10.11
C TYR A 75 -0.81 -3.48 10.85
N THR A 76 0.07 -4.17 10.12
CA THR A 76 1.25 -4.83 10.68
C THR A 76 2.27 -3.81 11.20
N GLY A 77 2.56 -2.76 10.42
CA GLY A 77 3.48 -1.70 10.83
C GLY A 77 2.95 -0.91 12.04
N ALA A 78 1.65 -0.61 12.05
CA ALA A 78 0.98 0.03 13.17
C ALA A 78 1.03 -0.85 14.44
N GLN A 79 0.80 -2.16 14.32
CA GLN A 79 0.91 -3.08 15.46
C GLN A 79 2.33 -3.12 16.02
N VAL A 80 3.36 -3.20 15.16
CA VAL A 80 4.76 -3.25 15.61
C VAL A 80 5.17 -1.96 16.34
N ALA A 81 4.64 -0.81 15.93
CA ALA A 81 4.81 0.43 16.69
C ALA A 81 4.03 0.39 18.02
N ALA A 82 2.78 -0.07 18.01
CA ALA A 82 1.95 -0.13 19.21
C ALA A 82 2.55 -1.06 20.28
N ASP A 83 3.03 -2.24 19.89
CA ASP A 83 3.73 -3.19 20.75
C ASP A 83 5.01 -2.59 21.37
N ALA A 84 5.73 -1.77 20.61
CA ALA A 84 6.96 -1.11 21.06
C ALA A 84 6.72 0.02 22.08
N PHE A 85 5.55 0.65 22.04
CA PHE A 85 5.13 1.72 22.97
C PHE A 85 4.10 1.26 24.02
N GLY A 86 3.71 -0.01 24.04
CA GLY A 86 2.73 -0.56 24.98
C GLY A 86 1.26 -0.15 24.73
N ILE A 87 0.97 0.40 23.55
CA ILE A 87 -0.30 0.98 23.12
C ILE A 87 -1.34 -0.12 22.82
N ASN A 88 -2.58 0.11 23.21
CA ASN A 88 -3.72 -0.69 22.75
C ASN A 88 -4.16 -0.21 21.36
N LEU A 89 -4.05 -1.05 20.33
CA LEU A 89 -4.32 -0.65 18.93
C LEU A 89 -5.59 -1.28 18.36
N ILE A 90 -6.61 -0.45 18.18
CA ILE A 90 -7.82 -0.75 17.42
C ILE A 90 -7.51 -0.62 15.92
N LYS A 91 -7.88 -1.62 15.12
CA LYS A 91 -7.64 -1.67 13.66
C LYS A 91 -8.96 -1.92 12.95
N LEU A 92 -9.40 -0.98 12.12
CA LEU A 92 -10.69 -1.01 11.44
C LEU A 92 -10.56 -0.43 10.02
N GLY A 93 -11.55 -0.71 9.17
CA GLY A 93 -11.70 -0.11 7.85
C GLY A 93 -12.86 -0.76 7.12
N SER A 94 -13.26 -0.24 5.95
CA SER A 94 -14.34 -0.89 5.20
C SER A 94 -13.95 -2.32 4.82
N GLU A 95 -14.89 -3.24 5.01
CA GLU A 95 -14.78 -4.64 4.64
C GLU A 95 -14.74 -4.84 3.09
N ALA A 96 -15.04 -3.81 2.31
CA ALA A 96 -14.96 -3.80 0.85
C ALA A 96 -13.52 -3.94 0.33
N ALA A 97 -13.37 -4.50 -0.88
CA ALA A 97 -12.09 -4.62 -1.60
C ALA A 97 -11.75 -3.38 -2.46
N VAL A 98 -12.64 -2.40 -2.50
CA VAL A 98 -12.49 -1.10 -3.19
C VAL A 98 -12.75 0.03 -2.19
N ASP A 99 -12.36 1.26 -2.54
CA ASP A 99 -12.57 2.48 -1.75
C ASP A 99 -14.06 2.64 -1.38
N ASP A 100 -14.38 2.61 -0.08
CA ASP A 100 -15.75 2.69 0.44
C ASP A 100 -15.82 3.72 1.58
N ILE A 101 -15.98 4.97 1.14
CA ILE A 101 -15.91 6.17 1.99
C ILE A 101 -17.10 6.28 2.95
N PRO A 102 -18.36 5.99 2.55
CA PRO A 102 -19.48 6.00 3.49
C PRO A 102 -19.24 5.07 4.68
N ARG A 103 -18.69 3.87 4.44
CA ARG A 103 -18.37 2.91 5.50
C ARG A 103 -17.19 3.34 6.37
N GLU A 104 -16.16 3.97 5.78
CA GLU A 104 -15.09 4.61 6.56
C GLU A 104 -15.65 5.67 7.52
N ILE A 105 -16.54 6.54 7.02
CA ILE A 105 -17.18 7.60 7.80
C ILE A 105 -18.11 7.03 8.89
N GLU A 106 -18.85 5.94 8.64
CA GLU A 106 -19.61 5.22 9.67
C GLU A 106 -18.70 4.76 10.83
N ILE A 107 -17.55 4.15 10.50
CA ILE A 107 -16.59 3.63 11.48
C ILE A 107 -15.95 4.78 12.27
N LEU A 108 -15.54 5.86 11.58
CA LEU A 108 -14.98 7.05 12.23
C LEU A 108 -15.98 7.70 13.21
N ASN A 109 -17.27 7.77 12.84
CA ASN A 109 -18.33 8.27 13.72
C ASN A 109 -18.57 7.40 14.96
N GLN A 110 -18.19 6.11 14.94
CA GLN A 110 -18.20 5.27 16.14
C GLN A 110 -16.96 5.54 17.01
N ILE A 111 -15.77 5.62 16.40
CA ILE A 111 -14.50 5.85 17.11
C ILE A 111 -14.46 7.18 17.85
N ILE A 112 -15.00 8.28 17.29
CA ILE A 112 -15.03 9.58 18.00
C ILE A 112 -15.95 9.59 19.24
N GLN A 113 -16.77 8.55 19.44
CA GLN A 113 -17.63 8.37 20.62
C GLN A 113 -17.04 7.38 21.65
N ASP A 114 -15.94 6.68 21.32
CA ASP A 114 -15.27 5.80 22.25
C ASP A 114 -14.59 6.64 23.37
N PRO A 115 -14.94 6.45 24.65
CA PRO A 115 -14.35 7.22 25.75
C PRO A 115 -12.91 6.80 26.09
N THR A 116 -12.37 5.75 25.47
CA THR A 116 -11.00 5.27 25.67
C THR A 116 -10.01 5.81 24.65
N ILE A 117 -10.45 6.51 23.59
CA ILE A 117 -9.59 6.87 22.47
C ILE A 117 -8.61 8.01 22.81
N ASP A 118 -7.31 7.69 22.86
CA ASP A 118 -6.22 8.64 23.09
C ASP A 118 -5.60 9.17 21.78
N GLY A 119 -5.97 8.63 20.62
CA GLY A 119 -5.44 9.09 19.32
C GLY A 119 -6.05 8.39 18.10
N LEU A 120 -6.21 9.13 17.01
CA LEU A 120 -6.76 8.62 15.74
C LEU A 120 -5.76 8.70 14.59
N ILE A 121 -5.62 7.59 13.87
CA ILE A 121 -4.99 7.50 12.56
C ILE A 121 -6.10 7.19 11.55
N LEU A 122 -6.26 8.02 10.51
CA LEU A 122 -7.24 7.77 9.45
C LEU A 122 -6.65 7.92 8.04
N THR A 123 -7.23 7.22 7.07
CA THR A 123 -7.02 7.57 5.66
C THR A 123 -7.97 8.70 5.24
N THR A 124 -7.62 9.44 4.19
CA THR A 124 -8.40 10.63 3.76
C THR A 124 -8.55 10.73 2.24
N PRO A 125 -9.09 9.72 1.53
CA PRO A 125 -9.26 9.76 0.07
C PRO A 125 -10.31 10.78 -0.44
N GLN A 126 -11.35 11.10 0.35
CA GLN A 126 -12.40 12.04 -0.06
C GLN A 126 -12.19 13.43 0.54
N GLN A 127 -11.75 14.36 -0.30
CA GLN A 127 -11.52 15.75 0.11
C GLN A 127 -12.77 16.37 0.77
N GLY A 128 -12.60 16.96 1.97
CA GLY A 128 -13.61 17.67 2.73
C GLY A 128 -14.58 16.80 3.55
N ALA A 129 -14.44 15.47 3.58
CA ALA A 129 -15.38 14.58 4.28
C ALA A 129 -15.10 14.41 5.79
N TYR A 130 -13.95 14.86 6.28
CA TYR A 130 -13.41 14.45 7.59
C TYR A 130 -13.32 15.57 8.64
N ASP A 131 -13.68 16.81 8.30
CA ASP A 131 -13.44 18.00 9.12
C ASP A 131 -14.08 17.93 10.51
N ASP A 132 -15.37 17.56 10.60
CA ASP A 132 -16.09 17.45 11.87
C ASP A 132 -15.54 16.32 12.76
N ILE A 133 -15.09 15.21 12.16
CA ILE A 133 -14.45 14.08 12.86
C ILE A 133 -13.14 14.54 13.49
N VAL A 134 -12.28 15.20 12.70
CA VAL A 134 -10.99 15.72 13.15
C VAL A 134 -11.17 16.79 14.23
N LYS A 135 -12.06 17.75 13.99
CA LYS A 135 -12.38 18.82 14.94
C LYS A 135 -12.88 18.25 16.27
N THR A 136 -13.78 17.25 16.24
CA THR A 136 -14.33 16.62 17.45
C THR A 136 -13.25 15.98 18.33
N LEU A 137 -12.15 15.49 17.75
CA LEU A 137 -11.02 14.96 18.52
C LEU A 137 -10.07 16.07 18.99
N LEU A 138 -9.75 17.04 18.13
CA LEU A 138 -8.89 18.17 18.52
C LEU A 138 -9.53 19.05 19.62
N ASP A 139 -10.84 19.26 19.60
CA ASP A 139 -11.59 19.97 20.66
C ASP A 139 -11.59 19.18 21.99
N LYS A 140 -11.34 17.86 21.96
CA LYS A 140 -11.09 17.01 23.15
C LYS A 140 -9.60 16.94 23.54
N GLY A 141 -8.70 17.58 22.79
CA GLY A 141 -7.24 17.48 22.96
C GLY A 141 -6.63 16.18 22.42
N ILE A 142 -7.41 15.33 21.75
CA ILE A 142 -6.96 14.03 21.23
C ILE A 142 -6.23 14.26 19.88
N PRO A 143 -4.95 13.88 19.76
CA PRO A 143 -4.18 14.10 18.55
C PRO A 143 -4.65 13.19 17.38
N VAL A 144 -4.49 13.72 16.17
CA VAL A 144 -4.87 13.04 14.92
C VAL A 144 -3.67 12.99 13.96
N ALA A 145 -3.56 11.90 13.21
CA ALA A 145 -2.61 11.72 12.12
C ALA A 145 -3.36 11.15 10.89
N THR A 146 -2.96 11.53 9.68
CA THR A 146 -3.48 10.89 8.45
C THR A 146 -2.45 9.96 7.82
N THR A 147 -2.90 8.89 7.18
CA THR A 147 -2.02 7.92 6.53
C THR A 147 -2.53 7.52 5.15
N ASN A 148 -1.62 6.96 4.34
CA ASN A 148 -1.82 6.53 2.96
C ASN A 148 -2.24 7.66 2.01
N SER A 149 -3.50 8.09 2.07
CA SER A 149 -4.10 9.10 1.20
C SER A 149 -4.23 10.47 1.88
N PHE A 150 -4.27 11.52 1.06
CA PHE A 150 -4.02 12.89 1.50
C PHE A 150 -5.12 13.89 1.08
N ASP A 151 -5.96 14.26 2.04
CA ASP A 151 -6.75 15.49 1.97
C ASP A 151 -5.83 16.70 2.29
N PRO A 152 -5.62 17.64 1.34
CA PRO A 152 -4.81 18.85 1.54
C PRO A 152 -5.53 19.97 2.30
N THR A 153 -6.85 19.88 2.43
CA THR A 153 -7.75 20.93 2.96
C THR A 153 -8.36 20.60 4.32
N ILE A 154 -8.24 19.36 4.78
CA ILE A 154 -8.79 18.88 6.05
C ILE A 154 -8.54 19.85 7.22
N TYR A 155 -9.52 19.97 8.12
CA TYR A 155 -9.46 20.87 9.27
C TYR A 155 -8.13 20.73 10.04
N ASN A 156 -7.46 21.86 10.27
CA ASN A 156 -6.14 21.93 10.89
C ASN A 156 -5.03 21.06 10.23
N ARG A 157 -5.06 20.87 8.89
CA ARG A 157 -4.05 20.11 8.11
C ARG A 157 -2.59 20.30 8.55
N SER A 158 -2.19 21.52 8.91
CA SER A 158 -0.81 21.85 9.30
C SER A 158 -0.42 21.35 10.70
N GLY A 159 -1.37 21.09 11.59
CA GLY A 159 -1.16 20.48 12.90
C GLY A 159 -1.30 18.95 12.92
N ILE A 160 -1.61 18.33 11.77
CA ILE A 160 -1.95 16.91 11.64
C ILE A 160 -0.93 16.26 10.72
N SER A 161 -0.13 15.35 11.29
CA SER A 161 0.92 14.64 10.55
C SER A 161 0.32 13.80 9.42
N HIS A 162 1.05 13.67 8.32
CA HIS A 162 0.71 12.77 7.23
C HIS A 162 1.85 11.79 6.93
N THR A 163 1.52 10.49 6.80
CA THR A 163 2.45 9.46 6.31
C THR A 163 1.92 8.81 5.06
N GLY A 164 2.55 9.06 3.92
CA GLY A 164 2.07 8.58 2.62
C GLY A 164 3.11 8.77 1.53
N GLN A 165 2.74 8.45 0.30
CA GLN A 165 3.56 8.72 -0.87
C GLN A 165 2.94 9.89 -1.65
N SER A 166 3.72 10.87 -2.06
CA SER A 166 3.22 11.89 -2.99
C SER A 166 2.74 11.27 -4.31
N ALA A 167 1.55 11.63 -4.77
CA ALA A 167 1.03 11.24 -6.09
C ALA A 167 2.00 11.57 -7.25
N SER A 168 2.85 12.60 -7.07
CA SER A 168 3.91 12.96 -8.02
C SER A 168 4.94 11.85 -8.26
N ALA A 169 5.08 10.90 -7.34
CA ALA A 169 5.99 9.77 -7.50
C ALA A 169 5.56 8.79 -8.61
N ALA A 170 4.31 8.87 -9.08
CA ALA A 170 3.84 8.15 -10.27
C ALA A 170 4.63 8.51 -11.54
N ALA A 171 5.24 9.71 -11.60
CA ALA A 171 6.14 10.13 -12.67
C ALA A 171 7.30 9.14 -12.89
N ILE A 172 7.83 8.52 -11.82
CA ILE A 172 8.89 7.50 -11.89
C ILE A 172 8.42 6.25 -12.65
N GLY A 173 7.13 5.93 -12.58
CA GLY A 173 6.51 4.87 -13.38
C GLY A 173 6.34 5.27 -14.85
N GLY A 174 5.96 6.52 -15.11
CA GLY A 174 5.86 7.09 -16.45
C GLY A 174 7.20 7.16 -17.18
N GLU A 175 8.23 7.73 -16.54
CA GLU A 175 9.62 7.75 -17.03
C GLU A 175 10.12 6.34 -17.37
N ALA A 176 9.89 5.37 -16.48
CA ALA A 176 10.30 3.99 -16.69
C ALA A 176 9.52 3.29 -17.82
N MET A 177 8.24 3.64 -18.02
CA MET A 177 7.43 3.13 -19.12
C MET A 177 7.87 3.72 -20.46
N ALA A 178 8.06 5.04 -20.56
CA ALA A 178 8.58 5.68 -21.77
C ALA A 178 9.98 5.16 -22.13
N LYS A 179 10.88 5.02 -21.13
CA LYS A 179 12.19 4.40 -21.35
C LYS A 179 12.09 2.95 -21.83
N CYS A 180 11.19 2.14 -21.26
CA CYS A 180 10.96 0.77 -21.72
C CYS A 180 10.55 0.74 -23.20
N ILE A 181 9.64 1.64 -23.62
CA ILE A 181 9.15 1.71 -25.00
C ILE A 181 10.30 2.08 -25.95
N ILE A 182 11.07 3.11 -25.62
CA ILE A 182 12.25 3.54 -26.40
C ILE A 182 13.30 2.41 -26.48
N ASP A 183 13.68 1.82 -25.33
CA ASP A 183 14.69 0.75 -25.26
C ASP A 183 14.25 -0.52 -26.01
N SER A 184 12.94 -0.76 -26.13
CA SER A 184 12.38 -1.91 -26.86
C SER A 184 12.36 -1.76 -28.38
N GLY A 185 12.71 -0.57 -28.91
CA GLY A 185 12.75 -0.31 -30.35
C GLY A 185 11.39 -0.22 -31.04
N LYS A 186 10.28 -0.10 -30.28
CA LYS A 186 8.95 0.18 -30.84
C LYS A 186 8.99 1.59 -31.46
N THR A 187 8.64 1.72 -32.72
CA THR A 187 8.69 3.00 -33.46
C THR A 187 7.44 3.84 -33.31
N SER A 188 6.31 3.22 -32.93
CA SER A 188 4.98 3.80 -32.81
C SER A 188 4.09 2.90 -31.93
N GLY A 189 2.91 3.39 -31.52
CA GLY A 189 1.88 2.60 -30.84
C GLY A 189 1.04 3.41 -29.84
N SER A 190 0.04 2.77 -29.22
CA SER A 190 -0.75 3.39 -28.16
C SER A 190 -0.16 3.18 -26.75
N ILE A 191 -0.33 4.16 -25.87
CA ILE A 191 0.04 4.10 -24.45
C ILE A 191 -1.18 4.50 -23.64
N ILE A 192 -1.69 3.62 -22.78
CA ILE A 192 -3.00 3.80 -22.12
C ILE A 192 -2.92 3.85 -20.59
N PHE A 193 -3.73 4.69 -19.97
CA PHE A 193 -3.82 4.87 -18.52
C PHE A 193 -5.25 4.55 -18.02
N PRO A 194 -5.63 3.26 -17.89
CA PRO A 194 -6.90 2.89 -17.27
C PRO A 194 -6.98 3.36 -15.81
N SER A 195 -8.16 3.81 -15.37
CA SER A 195 -8.41 4.24 -13.99
C SER A 195 -9.86 3.98 -13.59
N GLN A 196 -10.07 3.46 -12.37
CA GLN A 196 -11.41 3.24 -11.79
C GLN A 196 -11.98 4.49 -11.08
N THR A 197 -11.13 5.47 -10.77
CA THR A 197 -11.46 6.55 -9.83
C THR A 197 -11.77 7.89 -10.49
N THR A 198 -11.98 7.93 -11.81
CA THR A 198 -12.07 9.17 -12.61
C THR A 198 -13.16 10.14 -12.16
N ALA A 199 -14.12 9.70 -11.33
CA ALA A 199 -15.19 10.51 -10.74
C ALA A 199 -15.12 10.69 -9.20
N GLY A 200 -14.05 10.26 -8.52
CA GLY A 200 -14.00 10.21 -7.05
C GLY A 200 -12.63 10.47 -6.41
N ASN A 201 -11.70 9.50 -6.45
CA ASN A 201 -10.44 9.59 -5.72
C ASN A 201 -9.43 10.52 -6.43
N VAL A 202 -9.33 11.76 -5.95
CA VAL A 202 -8.48 12.83 -6.50
C VAL A 202 -7.01 12.45 -6.51
N GLU A 203 -6.53 11.68 -5.53
CA GLU A 203 -5.11 11.30 -5.44
C GLU A 203 -4.74 10.27 -6.53
N VAL A 204 -5.58 9.25 -6.74
CA VAL A 204 -5.38 8.25 -7.80
C VAL A 204 -5.46 8.90 -9.19
N ASN A 205 -6.35 9.89 -9.35
CA ASN A 205 -6.44 10.70 -10.57
C ASN A 205 -5.15 11.53 -10.79
N GLN A 206 -4.59 12.16 -9.76
CA GLN A 206 -3.29 12.83 -9.83
C GLN A 206 -2.14 11.87 -10.20
N ARG A 207 -2.11 10.64 -9.65
CA ARG A 207 -1.11 9.63 -10.01
C ARG A 207 -1.14 9.34 -11.53
N VAL A 208 -2.33 9.28 -12.14
CA VAL A 208 -2.43 9.17 -13.60
C VAL A 208 -1.85 10.40 -14.29
N THR A 209 -2.26 11.62 -13.90
CA THR A 209 -1.77 12.86 -14.52
C THR A 209 -0.26 12.99 -14.45
N PHE A 210 0.37 12.64 -13.32
CA PHE A 210 1.82 12.67 -13.18
C PHE A 210 2.53 11.61 -14.02
N ALA A 211 2.01 10.38 -14.09
CA ALA A 211 2.58 9.32 -14.94
C ALA A 211 2.40 9.63 -16.44
N PHE A 212 1.26 10.20 -16.84
CA PHE A 212 0.98 10.68 -18.19
C PHE A 212 1.94 11.78 -18.62
N ASN A 213 2.04 12.87 -17.83
CA ASN A 213 2.93 14.00 -18.12
C ASN A 213 4.40 13.55 -18.22
N ALA A 214 4.83 12.60 -17.37
CA ALA A 214 6.17 12.04 -17.42
C ALA A 214 6.44 11.24 -18.70
N VAL A 215 5.45 10.46 -19.19
CA VAL A 215 5.57 9.76 -20.49
C VAL A 215 5.66 10.75 -21.64
N VAL A 216 4.76 11.75 -21.69
CA VAL A 216 4.73 12.76 -22.75
C VAL A 216 6.06 13.51 -22.82
N ALA A 217 6.55 14.01 -21.67
CA ALA A 217 7.84 14.72 -21.60
C ALA A 217 9.04 13.85 -21.99
N ALA A 218 9.07 12.56 -21.60
CA ALA A 218 10.15 11.65 -21.94
C ALA A 218 10.18 11.26 -23.43
N LEU A 219 9.02 11.12 -24.07
CA LEU A 219 8.91 10.85 -25.52
C LEU A 219 9.19 12.10 -26.37
N ASP A 220 8.84 13.29 -25.87
CA ASP A 220 9.13 14.58 -26.52
C ASP A 220 10.63 14.89 -26.47
N ALA A 221 11.26 14.74 -25.29
CA ALA A 221 12.71 14.88 -25.13
C ALA A 221 13.53 13.86 -25.95
N ALA A 222 12.93 12.73 -26.32
CA ALA A 222 13.51 11.73 -27.23
C ALA A 222 13.18 12.00 -28.72
N GLY A 223 12.37 13.02 -29.03
CA GLY A 223 11.99 13.39 -30.40
C GLY A 223 11.02 12.42 -31.09
N VAL A 224 10.31 11.57 -30.34
CA VAL A 224 9.48 10.47 -30.88
C VAL A 224 8.00 10.56 -30.50
N LEU A 225 7.58 11.53 -29.67
CA LEU A 225 6.19 11.69 -29.20
C LEU A 225 5.15 11.63 -30.33
N GLY A 226 5.43 12.27 -31.48
CA GLY A 226 4.53 12.30 -32.63
C GLY A 226 4.22 10.94 -33.28
N ASN A 227 4.90 9.87 -32.87
CA ASN A 227 4.64 8.50 -33.32
C ASN A 227 3.73 7.69 -32.37
N PHE A 228 3.39 8.22 -31.20
CA PHE A 228 2.66 7.50 -30.15
C PHE A 228 1.35 8.18 -29.75
N THR A 229 0.29 7.39 -29.61
CA THR A 229 -0.98 7.85 -29.06
C THR A 229 -0.95 7.69 -27.54
N VAL A 230 -0.67 8.76 -26.80
CA VAL A 230 -0.69 8.74 -25.33
C VAL A 230 -2.09 9.13 -24.84
N ASP A 231 -2.80 8.21 -24.19
CA ASP A 231 -4.22 8.33 -23.85
C ASP A 231 -4.47 8.10 -22.36
N ALA A 232 -4.81 9.18 -21.66
CA ALA A 232 -5.25 9.20 -20.27
C ALA A 232 -6.66 9.79 -20.11
N GLY A 233 -7.51 9.63 -21.13
CA GLY A 233 -8.84 10.25 -21.16
C GLY A 233 -8.81 11.77 -21.38
N PRO A 234 -9.97 12.42 -21.54
CA PRO A 234 -10.07 13.84 -21.94
C PRO A 234 -9.51 14.83 -20.91
N GLU A 235 -9.41 14.41 -19.65
CA GLU A 235 -8.97 15.23 -18.51
C GLU A 235 -7.57 14.83 -18.00
N ASN A 236 -6.91 13.85 -18.65
CA ASN A 236 -5.61 13.27 -18.25
C ASN A 236 -5.58 12.68 -16.82
N ILE A 237 -6.74 12.23 -16.32
CA ILE A 237 -6.91 11.54 -15.02
C ILE A 237 -7.15 10.03 -15.17
N GLY A 238 -7.25 9.54 -16.41
CA GLY A 238 -7.39 8.14 -16.77
C GLY A 238 -8.58 7.86 -17.68
N ILE A 239 -8.51 6.70 -18.33
CA ILE A 239 -9.60 6.13 -19.13
C ILE A 239 -10.49 5.32 -18.15
N PRO A 240 -11.80 5.64 -18.01
CA PRO A 240 -12.68 4.93 -17.07
C PRO A 240 -12.77 3.43 -17.35
N VAL A 241 -12.89 2.61 -16.32
CA VAL A 241 -13.12 1.16 -16.41
C VAL A 241 -14.45 0.78 -15.75
N ASP A 242 -14.98 -0.41 -16.06
CA ASP A 242 -16.06 -1.01 -15.27
C ASP A 242 -15.47 -1.65 -14.01
N ASP A 243 -15.82 -1.13 -12.83
CA ASP A 243 -15.38 -1.64 -11.52
C ASP A 243 -15.72 -3.13 -11.32
N ASN A 244 -16.80 -3.62 -11.97
CA ASN A 244 -17.22 -5.01 -11.90
C ASN A 244 -16.35 -5.93 -12.79
N ASN A 245 -15.62 -5.37 -13.76
CA ASN A 245 -14.81 -6.10 -14.74
C ASN A 245 -13.65 -5.25 -15.31
N ILE A 246 -12.79 -4.76 -14.42
CA ILE A 246 -11.66 -3.88 -14.79
C ILE A 246 -10.75 -4.56 -15.83
N ALA A 247 -10.46 -5.85 -15.65
CA ALA A 247 -9.62 -6.62 -16.57
C ALA A 247 -10.26 -6.73 -17.97
N GLY A 248 -11.57 -6.96 -18.05
CA GLY A 248 -12.31 -6.97 -19.32
C GLY A 248 -12.26 -5.61 -20.04
N SER A 249 -12.42 -4.52 -19.30
CA SER A 249 -12.28 -3.15 -19.85
C SER A 249 -10.90 -2.93 -20.48
N ILE A 250 -9.83 -3.38 -19.81
CA ILE A 250 -8.45 -3.27 -20.29
C ILE A 250 -8.20 -4.19 -21.51
N VAL A 251 -8.77 -5.40 -21.54
CA VAL A 251 -8.73 -6.27 -22.74
C VAL A 251 -9.40 -5.57 -23.94
N THR A 252 -10.61 -5.02 -23.77
CA THR A 252 -11.28 -4.24 -24.82
C THR A 252 -10.47 -3.01 -25.25
N TYR A 253 -9.64 -2.42 -24.37
CA TYR A 253 -8.71 -1.34 -24.72
C TYR A 253 -7.45 -1.79 -25.46
N PHE A 254 -7.01 -3.03 -25.28
CA PHE A 254 -5.99 -3.64 -26.14
C PHE A 254 -6.56 -4.02 -27.51
N GLU A 255 -7.76 -4.59 -27.55
CA GLU A 255 -8.46 -5.00 -28.78
C GLU A 255 -8.83 -3.82 -29.69
N SER A 256 -9.42 -2.77 -29.12
CA SER A 256 -9.93 -1.62 -29.90
C SER A 256 -8.86 -0.71 -30.48
N ARG A 257 -7.63 -0.72 -29.91
CA ARG A 257 -6.47 0.02 -30.43
C ARG A 257 -5.53 -0.88 -31.26
N GLY A 258 -5.42 -2.16 -30.91
CA GLY A 258 -4.58 -3.15 -31.60
C GLY A 258 -3.06 -2.98 -31.45
N ASP A 259 -2.58 -1.77 -31.17
CA ASP A 259 -1.17 -1.37 -31.20
C ASP A 259 -0.61 -0.95 -29.83
N VAL A 260 -1.29 -1.27 -28.72
CA VAL A 260 -0.89 -0.83 -27.37
C VAL A 260 0.51 -1.34 -27.02
N VAL A 261 1.45 -0.44 -26.76
CA VAL A 261 2.85 -0.71 -26.38
C VAL A 261 3.15 -0.38 -24.91
N GLY A 262 2.33 0.45 -24.26
CA GLY A 262 2.46 0.79 -22.84
C GLY A 262 1.13 0.81 -22.11
N VAL A 263 1.14 0.44 -20.83
CA VAL A 263 -0.05 0.52 -19.96
C VAL A 263 0.37 0.82 -18.51
N PHE A 264 -0.36 1.73 -17.85
CA PHE A 264 -0.07 2.15 -16.47
C PHE A 264 -1.29 1.99 -15.54
N GLY A 265 -1.10 1.32 -14.40
CA GLY A 265 -2.12 1.19 -13.34
C GLY A 265 -1.85 2.13 -12.15
N PRO A 266 -2.78 3.04 -11.77
CA PRO A 266 -2.52 4.03 -10.73
C PRO A 266 -2.75 3.55 -9.28
N ASN A 267 -3.36 2.37 -9.08
CA ASN A 267 -3.64 1.83 -7.75
C ASN A 267 -3.59 0.29 -7.68
N GLY A 268 -3.82 -0.24 -6.48
CA GLY A 268 -3.81 -1.66 -6.14
C GLY A 268 -4.97 -2.51 -6.69
N ALA A 269 -5.88 -1.96 -7.49
CA ALA A 269 -6.98 -2.71 -8.14
C ALA A 269 -6.82 -2.75 -9.67
N VAL A 270 -6.51 -1.61 -10.30
CA VAL A 270 -6.20 -1.54 -11.73
C VAL A 270 -4.89 -2.25 -12.07
N THR A 271 -3.84 -2.15 -11.22
CA THR A 271 -2.55 -2.79 -11.51
C THR A 271 -2.63 -4.33 -11.53
N PRO A 272 -3.34 -5.00 -10.59
CA PRO A 272 -3.71 -6.41 -10.74
C PRO A 272 -4.48 -6.73 -12.03
N ALA A 273 -5.48 -5.92 -12.40
CA ALA A 273 -6.27 -6.15 -13.60
C ALA A 273 -5.44 -6.05 -14.90
N ILE A 274 -4.40 -5.21 -14.92
CA ILE A 274 -3.40 -5.18 -16.00
C ILE A 274 -2.64 -6.51 -16.09
N VAL A 275 -2.25 -7.13 -14.96
CA VAL A 275 -1.58 -8.46 -14.96
C VAL A 275 -2.45 -9.50 -15.66
N ASP A 276 -3.75 -9.51 -15.36
CA ASP A 276 -4.68 -10.45 -15.97
C ASP A 276 -4.97 -10.12 -17.45
N ALA A 277 -5.19 -8.86 -17.81
CA ALA A 277 -5.44 -8.46 -19.20
C ALA A 277 -4.23 -8.76 -20.11
N VAL A 278 -3.01 -8.42 -19.68
CA VAL A 278 -1.77 -8.73 -20.42
C VAL A 278 -1.54 -10.24 -20.51
N THR A 279 -1.97 -10.99 -19.50
CA THR A 279 -1.88 -12.46 -19.50
C THR A 279 -2.90 -13.11 -20.42
N GLN A 280 -4.15 -12.65 -20.43
CA GLN A 280 -5.22 -13.13 -21.31
C GLN A 280 -4.92 -12.83 -22.78
N ALA A 281 -4.36 -11.66 -23.08
CA ALA A 281 -3.91 -11.30 -24.43
C ALA A 281 -2.64 -12.04 -24.89
N GLY A 282 -1.94 -12.74 -23.99
CA GLY A 282 -0.66 -13.42 -24.30
C GLY A 282 0.50 -12.47 -24.60
N ARG A 283 0.47 -11.24 -24.08
CA ARG A 283 1.41 -10.15 -24.43
C ARG A 283 2.46 -9.89 -23.33
N GLN A 284 2.77 -10.88 -22.51
CA GLN A 284 3.81 -10.77 -21.48
C GLN A 284 5.17 -10.44 -22.12
N ASN A 285 5.86 -9.43 -21.59
CA ASN A 285 7.12 -8.88 -22.10
C ASN A 285 7.05 -8.17 -23.48
N ASP A 286 5.86 -8.08 -24.11
CA ASP A 286 5.65 -7.31 -25.36
C ASP A 286 5.08 -5.90 -25.11
N ILE A 287 4.32 -5.74 -24.01
CA ILE A 287 3.84 -4.45 -23.51
C ILE A 287 4.74 -3.98 -22.36
N CYS A 288 5.13 -2.71 -22.38
CA CYS A 288 5.74 -2.02 -21.26
C CYS A 288 4.68 -1.70 -20.19
N ALA A 289 4.36 -2.70 -19.37
CA ALA A 289 3.32 -2.63 -18.36
C ALA A 289 3.87 -2.20 -17.00
N PHE A 290 3.38 -1.09 -16.46
CA PHE A 290 3.78 -0.50 -15.19
C PHE A 290 2.56 -0.21 -14.30
N GLY A 291 2.79 0.12 -13.05
CA GLY A 291 1.71 0.60 -12.17
C GLY A 291 2.12 0.70 -10.71
N TYR A 292 1.13 0.52 -9.83
CA TYR A 292 1.23 0.71 -8.39
C TYR A 292 1.14 -0.60 -7.59
N ASP A 293 1.78 -0.53 -6.42
CA ASP A 293 1.75 -1.49 -5.33
C ASP A 293 2.47 -2.83 -5.61
N LEU A 294 2.72 -3.56 -4.51
CA LEU A 294 3.54 -4.77 -4.49
C LEU A 294 2.78 -5.96 -3.88
N GLY A 295 1.46 -5.96 -4.05
CA GLY A 295 0.59 -7.07 -3.65
C GLY A 295 0.91 -8.38 -4.39
N PRO A 296 0.28 -9.50 -3.99
CA PRO A 296 0.59 -10.82 -4.54
C PRO A 296 0.48 -10.88 -6.07
N LYS A 297 -0.50 -10.19 -6.65
CA LYS A 297 -0.77 -10.18 -8.10
C LYS A 297 0.27 -9.35 -8.87
N GLN A 298 0.67 -8.18 -8.38
CA GLN A 298 1.78 -7.42 -8.97
C GLN A 298 3.08 -8.22 -8.89
N GLN A 299 3.32 -8.92 -7.77
CA GLN A 299 4.46 -9.82 -7.64
C GLN A 299 4.38 -11.06 -8.55
N GLU A 300 3.19 -11.50 -8.97
CA GLU A 300 3.00 -12.49 -10.04
C GLU A 300 3.38 -11.89 -11.40
N GLY A 301 2.81 -10.74 -11.78
CA GLY A 301 3.11 -10.06 -13.04
C GLY A 301 4.61 -9.79 -13.23
N LEU A 302 5.30 -9.37 -12.16
CA LEU A 302 6.75 -9.16 -12.12
C LEU A 302 7.58 -10.46 -12.16
N LYS A 303 6.96 -11.66 -12.05
CA LYS A 303 7.59 -12.97 -12.30
C LYS A 303 7.32 -13.46 -13.73
N THR A 304 6.09 -13.29 -14.24
CA THR A 304 5.65 -13.79 -15.54
C THR A 304 6.05 -12.88 -16.72
N GLY A 305 6.29 -11.60 -16.46
CA GLY A 305 6.48 -10.58 -17.50
C GLY A 305 5.19 -9.86 -17.92
N ALA A 306 4.06 -10.12 -17.25
CA ALA A 306 2.85 -9.33 -17.40
C ALA A 306 2.93 -7.94 -16.72
N LEU A 307 3.95 -7.70 -15.89
CA LEU A 307 4.42 -6.37 -15.49
C LEU A 307 5.93 -6.26 -15.70
N THR A 308 6.35 -5.13 -16.27
CA THR A 308 7.75 -4.70 -16.40
C THR A 308 8.27 -4.12 -15.07
N GLY A 309 7.43 -3.32 -14.40
CA GLY A 309 7.74 -2.69 -13.11
C GLY A 309 6.48 -2.35 -12.29
N SER A 310 6.65 -2.09 -11.00
CA SER A 310 5.59 -1.52 -10.14
C SER A 310 6.17 -0.63 -9.04
N LEU A 311 5.42 0.38 -8.60
CA LEU A 311 5.81 1.37 -7.60
C LEU A 311 5.36 0.95 -6.19
N GLY A 312 6.31 0.59 -5.32
CA GLY A 312 6.04 0.31 -3.90
C GLY A 312 5.98 1.57 -3.05
N GLN A 313 4.98 1.65 -2.16
CA GLN A 313 4.69 2.82 -1.30
C GLN A 313 5.18 2.72 0.15
N GLN A 314 5.92 1.66 0.50
CA GLN A 314 6.33 1.31 1.87
C GLN A 314 5.15 1.32 2.89
N PRO A 315 4.05 0.58 2.67
CA PRO A 315 2.87 0.60 3.55
C PRO A 315 3.16 0.26 5.03
N PHE A 316 4.19 -0.54 5.32
CA PHE A 316 4.64 -0.76 6.71
C PHE A 316 5.02 0.54 7.43
N VAL A 317 5.68 1.49 6.73
CA VAL A 317 6.02 2.81 7.28
C VAL A 317 4.76 3.67 7.45
N GLN A 318 3.81 3.57 6.50
CA GLN A 318 2.49 4.21 6.58
C GLN A 318 1.70 3.76 7.83
N GLY A 319 1.91 2.53 8.32
CA GLY A 319 1.36 2.09 9.61
C GLY A 319 2.18 2.51 10.81
N PHE A 320 3.50 2.32 10.74
CA PHE A 320 4.41 2.48 11.88
C PHE A 320 4.57 3.94 12.33
N TRP A 321 4.77 4.88 11.40
CA TRP A 321 5.07 6.27 11.77
C TRP A 321 3.90 7.00 12.45
N PRO A 322 2.63 6.92 11.99
CA PRO A 322 1.53 7.60 12.67
C PRO A 322 1.37 7.19 14.14
N VAL A 323 1.53 5.90 14.48
CA VAL A 323 1.50 5.44 15.88
C VAL A 323 2.64 6.07 16.69
N ALA A 324 3.87 6.04 16.16
CA ALA A 324 5.02 6.66 16.82
C ALA A 324 4.88 8.18 16.98
N GLN A 325 4.29 8.85 15.98
CA GLN A 325 4.08 10.30 15.95
C GLN A 325 3.00 10.75 16.94
N LEU A 326 1.89 10.03 17.05
CA LEU A 326 0.86 10.28 18.07
C LEU A 326 1.42 10.04 19.49
N TYR A 327 2.20 8.97 19.68
CA TYR A 327 2.89 8.72 20.95
C TYR A 327 3.83 9.87 21.33
N LEU A 328 4.67 10.34 20.38
CA LEU A 328 5.60 11.46 20.63
C LEU A 328 4.91 12.82 20.81
N GLN A 329 3.71 13.01 20.25
CA GLN A 329 2.86 14.18 20.54
C GLN A 329 2.41 14.17 22.01
N ILE A 330 2.02 13.02 22.55
CA ILE A 330 1.56 12.88 23.95
C ILE A 330 2.75 12.86 24.93
N ASP A 331 3.76 12.03 24.68
CA ASP A 331 4.90 11.80 25.58
C ASP A 331 5.87 12.99 25.69
N ARG A 332 5.92 13.86 24.66
CA ARG A 332 6.94 14.93 24.55
C ARG A 332 6.44 16.27 24.01
N GLY A 333 5.18 16.40 23.56
CA GLY A 333 4.71 17.60 22.86
C GLY A 333 5.39 17.83 21.50
N ILE A 334 6.00 16.79 20.91
CA ILE A 334 6.68 16.87 19.60
C ILE A 334 5.63 17.21 18.55
N GLN A 335 5.88 18.26 17.78
CA GLN A 335 4.95 18.72 16.74
C GLN A 335 4.78 17.69 15.63
N ALA A 336 3.65 17.75 14.93
CA ALA A 336 3.34 16.89 13.80
C ALA A 336 4.39 17.03 12.68
N ALA A 337 4.99 15.91 12.27
CA ALA A 337 5.93 15.84 11.15
C ALA A 337 5.40 14.92 10.04
N ASN A 338 5.42 15.42 8.80
CA ASN A 338 5.04 14.65 7.62
C ASN A 338 6.20 13.74 7.16
N VAL A 339 5.86 12.52 6.75
CA VAL A 339 6.81 11.53 6.23
C VAL A 339 6.38 11.08 4.85
N ASP A 340 7.09 11.57 3.83
CA ASP A 340 7.04 11.02 2.46
C ASP A 340 7.73 9.65 2.47
N THR A 341 6.95 8.59 2.27
CA THR A 341 7.46 7.22 2.19
C THR A 341 8.17 6.93 0.87
N ARG A 342 8.09 7.84 -0.10
CA ARG A 342 8.69 7.78 -1.45
C ARG A 342 8.19 6.59 -2.27
N ALA A 343 8.54 6.56 -3.56
CA ALA A 343 8.35 5.38 -4.40
C ALA A 343 9.62 4.53 -4.51
N GLN A 344 9.45 3.22 -4.39
CA GLN A 344 10.43 2.23 -4.82
C GLN A 344 9.95 1.59 -6.12
N LEU A 345 10.57 1.92 -7.25
CA LEU A 345 10.34 1.19 -8.50
C LEU A 345 10.94 -0.22 -8.41
N VAL A 346 10.09 -1.25 -8.35
CA VAL A 346 10.49 -2.66 -8.36
C VAL A 346 10.28 -3.22 -9.77
N ASN A 347 11.36 -3.65 -10.40
CA ASN A 347 11.36 -4.34 -11.69
C ASN A 347 12.16 -5.67 -11.59
N GLN A 348 12.16 -6.48 -12.66
CA GLN A 348 12.96 -7.71 -12.67
C GLN A 348 14.45 -7.47 -12.44
N GLY A 349 15.01 -6.36 -12.93
CA GLY A 349 16.42 -5.99 -12.76
C GLY A 349 16.80 -5.81 -11.29
N HIS A 350 16.02 -5.05 -10.52
CA HIS A 350 16.22 -4.87 -9.09
C HIS A 350 16.05 -6.18 -8.30
N ARG A 351 15.10 -7.04 -8.69
CA ARG A 351 14.95 -8.38 -8.09
C ARG A 351 16.14 -9.31 -8.40
N ARG A 352 16.70 -9.24 -9.62
CA ARG A 352 17.92 -9.98 -10.00
C ARG A 352 19.15 -9.44 -9.24
N LYS A 353 19.38 -8.13 -9.22
CA LYS A 353 20.48 -7.49 -8.46
C LYS A 353 20.41 -7.75 -6.96
N ARG A 354 19.24 -7.63 -6.32
CA ARG A 354 19.06 -7.94 -4.89
C ARG A 354 19.34 -9.42 -4.59
N ARG A 355 18.92 -10.35 -5.47
CA ARG A 355 19.28 -11.77 -5.37
C ARG A 355 20.75 -12.06 -5.68
N GLN A 356 21.45 -11.20 -6.41
CA GLN A 356 22.89 -11.30 -6.64
C GLN A 356 23.67 -10.84 -5.42
N ALA A 357 23.41 -9.63 -4.91
CA ALA A 357 24.04 -9.12 -3.70
C ALA A 357 23.83 -10.07 -2.50
N LEU A 358 22.64 -10.67 -2.36
CA LEU A 358 22.38 -11.68 -1.33
C LEU A 358 23.17 -12.99 -1.53
N ARG A 359 23.58 -13.38 -2.74
CA ARG A 359 24.50 -14.52 -2.97
C ARG A 359 25.92 -14.16 -2.57
N GLU A 360 26.37 -12.98 -3.00
CA GLU A 360 27.72 -12.46 -2.72
C GLU A 360 27.93 -12.29 -1.20
N LEU A 361 26.90 -11.83 -0.47
CA LEU A 361 26.90 -11.71 0.99
C LEU A 361 26.68 -13.04 1.75
N SER A 362 26.21 -14.12 1.10
CA SER A 362 25.95 -15.42 1.76
C SER A 362 26.94 -16.53 1.38
N GLY A 363 27.90 -16.26 0.49
CA GLY A 363 29.06 -17.12 0.21
C GLY A 363 28.77 -18.54 -0.30
N SER A 364 27.52 -18.85 -0.64
CA SER A 364 27.04 -20.24 -0.77
C SER A 364 26.71 -20.63 -2.21
N PRO A 365 27.37 -21.64 -2.82
CA PRO A 365 26.96 -22.20 -4.10
C PRO A 365 25.59 -22.87 -4.02
N LEU A 366 24.75 -22.69 -5.05
CA LEU A 366 23.45 -23.35 -5.11
C LEU A 366 23.60 -24.87 -5.27
N ARG A 367 23.04 -25.62 -4.32
CA ARG A 367 22.36 -26.88 -4.66
C ARG A 367 20.96 -26.54 -5.17
N GLN A 368 20.45 -27.32 -6.12
CA GLN A 368 19.03 -27.24 -6.51
C GLN A 368 18.19 -27.91 -5.41
N SER A 369 17.47 -27.11 -4.64
CA SER A 369 16.42 -27.55 -3.70
C SER A 369 15.13 -26.74 -3.94
N SER A 370 14.04 -27.18 -3.33
CA SER A 370 12.67 -26.85 -3.72
C SER A 370 12.22 -25.41 -3.44
N GLN A 371 11.07 -25.07 -4.02
CA GLN A 371 10.46 -23.74 -4.14
C GLN A 371 9.94 -23.13 -2.83
N SER A 372 10.32 -23.67 -1.67
CA SER A 372 9.79 -23.37 -0.32
C SER A 372 10.49 -22.23 0.40
N ASP A 373 11.79 -22.02 0.16
CA ASP A 373 12.66 -21.34 1.12
C ASP A 373 12.73 -19.81 0.93
N LEU A 374 11.73 -19.22 0.26
CA LEU A 374 11.69 -17.80 -0.13
C LEU A 374 10.34 -17.12 0.19
N LEU A 375 9.77 -17.45 1.36
CA LEU A 375 8.83 -16.56 2.04
C LEU A 375 9.55 -15.26 2.44
N PRO A 376 8.89 -14.07 2.41
CA PRO A 376 9.56 -12.82 2.73
C PRO A 376 9.81 -12.67 4.23
N LEU A 377 10.72 -11.76 4.60
CA LEU A 377 11.18 -11.55 5.99
C LEU A 377 10.12 -11.01 6.98
N TRP A 378 8.85 -10.86 6.58
CA TRP A 378 7.76 -10.46 7.48
C TRP A 378 7.00 -11.64 8.13
N GLU A 379 7.13 -12.87 7.61
CA GLU A 379 6.44 -14.07 8.14
C GLU A 379 7.19 -14.80 9.28
N LYS A 380 8.28 -14.22 9.84
CA LYS A 380 9.08 -14.85 10.90
C LYS A 380 9.22 -13.97 12.14
N VAL A 381 8.10 -13.70 12.80
CA VAL A 381 8.10 -13.41 14.24
C VAL A 381 8.55 -14.67 14.97
N PRO A 382 9.60 -14.64 15.82
CA PRO A 382 9.99 -15.82 16.60
C PRO A 382 9.04 -16.03 17.77
N GLU A 383 8.38 -17.19 17.87
CA GLU A 383 7.63 -17.54 19.07
C GLU A 383 8.55 -17.61 20.29
N GLY A 384 8.32 -16.72 21.25
CA GLY A 384 9.09 -16.65 22.49
C GLY A 384 8.89 -17.91 23.33
N ARG A 385 9.96 -18.70 23.49
CA ARG A 385 9.96 -19.98 24.21
C ARG A 385 9.78 -19.81 25.73
N MET A 386 8.59 -19.44 26.17
CA MET A 386 8.20 -19.42 27.58
C MET A 386 8.21 -20.84 28.17
N ARG A 387 8.94 -21.02 29.28
CA ARG A 387 9.00 -22.30 30.02
C ARG A 387 8.12 -22.24 31.27
N GLY A 388 7.14 -23.15 31.34
CA GLY A 388 6.70 -23.77 32.59
C GLY A 388 5.87 -22.94 33.57
N GLY A 389 4.55 -23.11 33.53
CA GLY A 389 3.61 -22.84 34.62
C GLY A 389 2.46 -23.84 34.54
N ALA A 390 2.09 -24.51 35.62
CA ALA A 390 1.29 -25.74 35.55
C ALA A 390 -0.03 -25.70 36.36
N VAL A 391 -1.15 -25.58 35.65
CA VAL A 391 -2.54 -26.01 36.01
C VAL A 391 -3.25 -26.29 34.68
N GLY A 392 -4.14 -27.27 34.48
CA GLY A 392 -4.62 -28.39 35.29
C GLY A 392 -5.38 -29.37 34.38
N ARG A 393 -5.74 -30.57 34.88
CA ARG A 393 -6.41 -31.62 34.06
C ARG A 393 -7.93 -31.46 34.03
N CYS A 394 -8.57 -31.74 32.88
CA CYS A 394 -9.89 -32.39 32.81
C CYS A 394 -10.24 -32.96 31.41
N PHE A 395 -10.90 -34.12 31.42
CA PHE A 395 -11.73 -34.77 30.38
C PHE A 395 -11.29 -34.86 28.91
N ASP A 396 -10.56 -35.95 28.64
CA ASP A 396 -10.85 -36.99 27.63
C ASP A 396 -12.22 -36.96 26.91
N SER A 397 -12.19 -36.92 25.58
CA SER A 397 -12.90 -37.87 24.71
C SER A 397 -12.28 -37.80 23.30
N GLY A 398 -11.97 -38.94 22.67
CA GLY A 398 -11.13 -38.96 21.47
C GLY A 398 -11.67 -39.75 20.28
N GLN A 399 -11.06 -39.54 19.11
CA GLN A 399 -11.04 -40.49 17.98
C GLN A 399 -9.79 -40.25 17.12
N GLN A 400 -9.14 -41.34 16.68
CA GLN A 400 -8.00 -41.29 15.74
C GLN A 400 -8.49 -41.51 14.30
N PRO A 401 -7.98 -40.77 13.30
CA PRO A 401 -8.17 -41.10 11.90
C PRO A 401 -7.14 -42.14 11.42
N THR A 402 -7.60 -43.22 10.78
CA THR A 402 -6.74 -44.23 10.15
C THR A 402 -6.30 -43.80 8.74
N ARG A 403 -5.10 -44.24 8.32
CA ARG A 403 -4.55 -44.03 6.97
C ARG A 403 -4.69 -45.28 6.12
N HIS A 404 -5.20 -45.15 4.89
CA HIS A 404 -4.89 -45.93 3.67
C HIS A 404 -5.74 -45.35 2.51
N SER A 405 -5.44 -45.48 1.21
CA SER A 405 -4.17 -45.72 0.49
C SER A 405 -4.38 -45.32 -0.99
N ARG A 406 -3.29 -45.18 -1.78
CA ARG A 406 -3.38 -44.83 -3.21
C ARG A 406 -3.94 -45.98 -4.06
N SER A 407 -4.76 -45.67 -5.06
CA SER A 407 -4.57 -46.17 -6.44
C SER A 407 -5.35 -45.35 -7.46
N SER A 408 -4.84 -45.30 -8.70
CA SER A 408 -5.45 -44.64 -9.86
C SER A 408 -6.13 -45.67 -10.77
N HIS A 409 -7.10 -45.23 -11.56
CA HIS A 409 -7.11 -45.37 -13.04
C HIS A 409 -8.29 -44.57 -13.64
N ALA A 410 -8.27 -44.32 -14.95
CA ALA A 410 -9.26 -43.53 -15.66
C ALA A 410 -9.91 -44.34 -16.80
N SER A 411 -11.14 -43.97 -17.19
CA SER A 411 -11.60 -44.00 -18.60
C SER A 411 -12.96 -43.30 -18.79
N PHE A 412 -13.16 -42.76 -20.00
CA PHE A 412 -14.45 -42.27 -20.51
C PHE A 412 -15.47 -43.40 -20.69
N VAL A 413 -16.76 -43.14 -20.45
CA VAL A 413 -17.85 -43.29 -21.46
C VAL A 413 -18.99 -42.30 -21.13
N ARG A 414 -19.51 -41.62 -22.17
CA ARG A 414 -20.88 -41.05 -22.27
C ARG A 414 -21.51 -41.72 -23.50
N PRO A 415 -22.86 -41.94 -23.59
CA PRO A 415 -23.74 -40.81 -23.92
C PRO A 415 -25.25 -40.95 -23.57
N ARG A 416 -26.04 -39.95 -24.03
CA ARG A 416 -27.51 -39.92 -24.28
C ARG A 416 -28.51 -39.83 -23.09
N ARG A 417 -29.08 -38.62 -22.96
CA ARG A 417 -30.51 -38.32 -22.67
C ARG A 417 -31.39 -38.71 -23.92
N PRO A 418 -32.74 -38.56 -23.94
CA PRO A 418 -33.67 -38.02 -22.93
C PRO A 418 -34.97 -38.83 -22.67
N THR A 419 -35.71 -38.44 -21.62
CA THR A 419 -37.18 -38.30 -21.66
C THR A 419 -37.65 -37.36 -20.53
N ASN A 420 -38.73 -36.60 -20.77
CA ASN A 420 -39.52 -35.96 -19.72
C ASN A 420 -40.74 -36.84 -19.41
N VAL A 421 -41.13 -36.95 -18.15
CA VAL A 421 -42.54 -37.15 -17.72
C VAL A 421 -42.76 -36.28 -16.48
N ASP A 422 -43.94 -35.68 -16.39
CA ASP A 422 -44.33 -34.74 -15.33
C ASP A 422 -45.31 -35.40 -14.33
N CYS A 423 -45.86 -34.62 -13.39
CA CYS A 423 -46.66 -35.01 -12.20
C CYS A 423 -45.80 -35.51 -11.02
N GLY A 424 -46.07 -35.16 -9.76
CA GLY A 424 -47.28 -34.55 -9.18
C GLY A 424 -48.06 -35.60 -8.36
N SER A 425 -48.57 -35.35 -7.15
CA SER A 425 -48.72 -34.09 -6.41
C SER A 425 -48.95 -34.36 -4.90
N CYS A 426 -49.21 -33.29 -4.13
CA CYS A 426 -50.21 -33.18 -3.03
C CYS A 426 -49.75 -32.88 -1.58
N CYS A 427 -50.30 -31.77 -1.08
CA CYS A 427 -50.73 -31.48 0.30
C CYS A 427 -49.65 -31.25 1.40
N GLY A 428 -49.74 -30.23 2.25
CA GLY A 428 -50.69 -29.07 2.35
C GLY A 428 -49.95 -27.83 2.91
N ALA A 429 -50.34 -26.58 2.65
CA ALA A 429 -51.64 -25.91 2.87
C ALA A 429 -51.97 -25.73 4.38
N ALA A 430 -52.41 -24.56 4.88
CA ALA A 430 -52.87 -23.29 4.27
C ALA A 430 -51.95 -22.10 4.69
N GLY A 431 -52.03 -20.83 4.21
CA GLY A 431 -53.13 -20.01 3.65
C GLY A 431 -53.59 -18.96 4.69
N LEU A 432 -54.12 -17.75 4.44
CA LEU A 432 -54.68 -16.94 3.30
C LEU A 432 -54.26 -15.45 3.57
N ARG A 433 -54.39 -14.39 2.74
CA ARG A 433 -54.75 -14.04 1.33
C ARG A 433 -54.21 -12.60 1.04
N ILE A 434 -53.87 -12.18 -0.19
CA ILE A 434 -54.69 -11.48 -1.23
C ILE A 434 -55.51 -10.30 -0.66
N SER A 435 -55.40 -9.03 -1.09
CA SER A 435 -55.49 -8.41 -2.45
C SER A 435 -54.74 -7.04 -2.46
N SER A 436 -53.94 -6.56 -3.43
CA SER A 436 -53.96 -6.40 -4.91
C SER A 436 -54.41 -5.01 -5.42
N SER A 437 -53.98 -4.63 -6.65
CA SER A 437 -53.92 -3.26 -7.25
C SER A 437 -52.87 -2.30 -6.63
N GLY A 438 -52.24 -1.36 -7.34
CA GLY A 438 -52.08 -1.18 -8.80
C GLY A 438 -52.09 0.28 -9.28
N GLY A 439 -50.98 0.86 -9.77
CA GLY A 439 -50.99 2.23 -10.31
C GLY A 439 -49.65 2.86 -10.73
N ARG A 440 -49.53 3.12 -12.04
CA ARG A 440 -48.46 3.77 -12.84
C ARG A 440 -47.74 5.02 -12.29
N PHE A 441 -46.51 5.21 -12.80
CA PHE A 441 -45.70 6.45 -12.87
C PHE A 441 -46.46 7.78 -13.09
N ARG A 442 -45.89 8.87 -12.56
CA ARG A 442 -45.82 10.19 -13.21
C ARG A 442 -44.51 10.91 -12.87
N LEU A 443 -43.96 11.64 -13.85
CA LEU A 443 -42.89 12.63 -13.61
C LEU A 443 -43.49 13.94 -13.06
N VAL A 444 -42.69 14.68 -12.28
CA VAL A 444 -42.85 16.12 -12.09
C VAL A 444 -41.48 16.78 -12.30
N ARG A 445 -41.43 17.85 -13.10
CA ARG A 445 -40.30 18.78 -13.22
C ARG A 445 -40.81 20.19 -12.91
N SER A 446 -40.12 20.91 -12.05
CA SER A 446 -40.22 22.37 -11.93
C SER A 446 -38.98 22.94 -11.25
N SER A 447 -38.19 23.72 -11.99
CA SER A 447 -37.06 24.51 -11.51
C SER A 447 -37.51 25.94 -11.17
N PRO A 448 -36.60 26.88 -10.87
CA PRO A 448 -35.66 26.93 -9.76
C PRO A 448 -35.94 28.15 -8.84
N ILE A 449 -35.22 28.27 -7.71
CA ILE A 449 -35.21 29.50 -6.89
C ILE A 449 -33.84 30.19 -7.02
N SER A 450 -33.83 31.53 -6.99
CA SER A 450 -32.66 32.40 -7.06
C SER A 450 -32.71 33.46 -5.95
N PRO A 451 -31.60 34.18 -5.65
CA PRO A 451 -31.22 34.46 -4.27
C PRO A 451 -31.69 35.79 -3.66
N ALA A 452 -31.64 35.83 -2.32
CA ALA A 452 -31.69 37.00 -1.46
C ALA A 452 -30.57 36.80 -0.40
N SER A 453 -29.45 37.54 -0.46
CA SER A 453 -29.22 38.88 0.11
C SER A 453 -28.99 38.88 1.63
N THR A 454 -27.73 39.09 2.03
CA THR A 454 -27.31 39.42 3.40
C THR A 454 -27.86 40.78 3.86
N PRO A 455 -27.97 40.98 5.18
CA PRO A 455 -27.42 42.21 5.76
C PRO A 455 -26.65 42.01 7.08
N SER A 456 -25.86 43.04 7.43
CA SER A 456 -25.18 43.33 8.71
C SER A 456 -24.31 42.22 9.32
#